data_AF-A0AA95I2E6-F1
#
_entry.id   AF-A0AA95I2E6-F1
#
_cell.length_a   1.000
_cell.length_b   1.000
_cell.length_c   1.000
_cell.angle_alpha   90.00
_cell.angle_beta   90.00
_cell.angle_gamma   90.00
#
_symmetry.space_group_name_H-M   'P 1'
#
loop_
_entity.id
_entity.type
_entity.pdbx_description
1 polymer ?
#
loop_
_entity_poly.entity_id
_entity_poly.type
_entity_poly.pdbx_seq_one_letter_code
_entity_poly.pdbx_strand_id
1 'polypeptide(L)' 'MTKLKLSKDDLLDQIKNSDGNLRISSISSTEEGEELIALAKHLELEGKIVLLEYCLDKKPLSVSIKTKNPD' A
#
# COMPACT_ATOMS: atom_id res chain seq x y z
N MET A 1 -17.13 12.29 6.17
CA MET A 1 -15.76 12.45 5.62
C MET A 1 -14.84 11.62 6.49
N THR A 2 -14.69 10.33 6.20
CA THR A 2 -13.89 9.45 7.06
C THR A 2 -12.47 9.44 6.53
N LYS A 3 -11.61 10.20 7.21
CA LYS A 3 -10.15 10.19 7.01
C LYS A 3 -9.67 8.83 7.54
N LEU A 4 -9.56 7.83 6.66
CA LEU A 4 -9.02 6.53 7.00
C LEU A 4 -7.54 6.75 7.34
N LYS A 5 -7.23 6.84 8.64
CA LYS A 5 -5.88 6.50 9.12
C LYS A 5 -5.70 5.02 8.82
N LEU A 6 -5.23 4.73 7.62
CA LEU A 6 -5.03 3.38 7.14
C LEU A 6 -3.84 2.81 7.91
N SER A 7 -4.15 1.97 8.91
CA SER A 7 -3.13 1.35 9.76
C SER A 7 -2.34 0.30 8.99
N LYS A 8 -1.14 -0.03 9.47
CA LYS A 8 -0.29 -1.06 8.88
C LYS A 8 -1.01 -2.41 8.71
N ASP A 9 -1.78 -2.84 9.70
CA ASP A 9 -2.57 -4.08 9.65
C ASP A 9 -3.71 -4.01 8.61
N ASP A 10 -4.35 -2.85 8.47
CA ASP A 10 -5.40 -2.63 7.47
C ASP A 10 -4.82 -2.68 6.06
N LEU A 11 -3.64 -2.08 5.85
CA LEU A 11 -2.91 -2.18 4.59
C LEU A 11 -2.57 -3.63 4.27
N LEU A 12 -2.07 -4.38 5.25
CA LEU A 12 -1.74 -5.79 5.07
C LEU A 12 -2.97 -6.62 4.69
N ASP A 13 -4.12 -6.38 5.34
CA ASP A 13 -5.37 -7.06 5.02
C ASP A 13 -5.83 -6.75 3.60
N GLN A 14 -5.81 -5.47 3.20
CA GLN A 14 -6.16 -5.06 1.84
C GLN A 14 -5.23 -5.65 0.77
N ILE A 15 -3.92 -5.71 1.05
CA ILE A 15 -2.94 -6.36 0.18
C ILE A 15 -3.28 -7.85 0.00
N LYS A 16 -3.54 -8.56 1.10
CA LYS A 16 -3.90 -9.98 1.07
C LYS A 16 -5.22 -10.23 0.35
N ASN A 17 -6.22 -9.38 0.58
CA ASN A 17 -7.53 -9.47 -0.07
C ASN A 17 -7.42 -9.21 -1.59
N SER A 18 -6.46 -8.38 -2.00
CA SER A 18 -6.18 -8.06 -3.41
C SER A 18 -5.18 -9.03 -4.08
N ASP A 19 -4.92 -10.21 -3.51
CA ASP A 19 -3.96 -11.20 -4.02
C ASP A 19 -2.55 -10.61 -4.24
N GLY A 20 -2.15 -9.71 -3.34
CA GLY A 20 -0.88 -9.00 -3.41
C GLY A 20 -0.87 -7.83 -4.40
N ASN A 21 -1.93 -7.54 -5.14
CA ASN A 21 -2.00 -6.43 -6.09
C ASN A 21 -2.98 -5.34 -5.63
N LEU A 22 -2.52 -4.48 -4.71
CA LEU A 22 -3.33 -3.42 -4.14
C LEU A 22 -3.22 -2.14 -4.97
N ARG A 23 -4.36 -1.57 -5.35
CA ARG A 23 -4.42 -0.25 -5.99
C ARG A 23 -5.37 0.68 -5.24
N ILE A 24 -4.80 1.67 -4.57
CA ILE A 24 -5.54 2.72 -3.87
C ILE A 24 -5.64 3.93 -4.80
N SER A 25 -6.84 4.15 -5.33
CA SER A 25 -7.15 5.34 -6.13
C SER A 25 -7.81 6.40 -5.23
N SER A 26 -7.70 7.68 -5.59
CA SER A 26 -8.22 8.81 -4.79
C SER A 26 -7.52 9.05 -3.46
N ILE A 27 -6.18 8.94 -3.44
CA ILE A 27 -5.40 9.42 -2.28
C ILE A 27 -5.48 10.95 -2.20
N SER A 28 -5.49 11.47 -0.98
CA SER A 28 -5.71 12.89 -0.68
C SER A 28 -4.57 13.78 -1.19
N SER A 29 -3.33 13.25 -1.16
CA SER A 29 -2.09 13.95 -1.49
C SER A 29 -0.99 12.95 -1.83
N THR A 30 0.09 13.46 -2.46
CA THR A 30 1.35 12.71 -2.66
C THR A 30 1.89 12.13 -1.36
N GLU A 31 1.85 12.91 -0.27
CA GLU A 31 2.34 12.51 1.06
C GLU A 31 1.62 11.28 1.59
N GLU A 32 0.28 11.23 1.46
CA GLU A 32 -0.51 10.05 1.86
C GLU A 32 -0.09 8.80 1.08
N GLY A 33 0.27 8.97 -0.19
CA GLY A 33 0.77 7.85 -0.99
C GLY A 33 2.19 7.43 -0.64
N GLU A 34 3.06 8.36 -0.28
CA GLU A 34 4.39 8.05 0.25
C GLU A 34 4.30 7.32 1.61
N GLU A 35 3.36 7.70 2.48
CA GLU A 35 3.07 7.00 3.73
C GLU A 35 2.64 5.55 3.48
N LEU A 36 1.74 5.29 2.51
CA LEU A 36 1.32 3.94 2.14
C LEU A 36 2.48 3.07 1.64
N ILE A 37 3.35 3.64 0.82
CA ILE A 37 4.56 2.96 0.33
C ILE A 37 5.51 2.67 1.50
N ALA A 38 5.70 3.62 2.42
CA ALA A 38 6.53 3.43 3.60
C ALA A 38 5.98 2.33 4.53
N LEU A 39 4.66 2.25 4.71
CA LEU A 39 4.00 1.19 5.46
C LEU A 39 4.21 -0.18 4.80
N ALA A 40 4.09 -0.27 3.47
CA ALA A 40 4.37 -1.50 2.72
C ALA A 40 5.82 -1.95 2.90
N LYS A 41 6.79 -1.02 2.85
CA LYS A 41 8.19 -1.33 3.16
C LYS A 41 8.40 -1.82 4.59
N HIS A 42 7.70 -1.25 5.58
CA HIS A 42 7.76 -1.76 6.95
C HIS A 42 7.17 -3.17 7.10
N LEU A 43 6.13 -3.52 6.32
CA LEU A 43 5.59 -4.88 6.30
C LEU A 43 6.57 -5.88 5.67
N GLU A 44 7.30 -5.44 4.64
CA GLU A 44 8.38 -6.23 4.03
C GLU A 44 9.53 -6.48 5.01
N LEU A 45 9.98 -5.45 5.72
CA LEU A 45 11.05 -5.59 6.73
C LEU A 45 10.67 -6.53 7.88
N GLU A 46 9.38 -6.63 8.21
CA GLU A 46 8.88 -7.61 9.18
C GLU A 46 8.68 -9.02 8.61
N GLY A 47 8.90 -9.21 7.30
CA GLY A 47 8.66 -10.49 6.63
C GLY A 47 7.19 -10.87 6.52
N LYS A 48 6.27 -9.89 6.53
CA LYS A 48 4.83 -10.12 6.36
C LYS A 48 4.41 -10.25 4.90
N ILE A 49 5.12 -9.54 4.02
CA ILE A 49 4.95 -9.51 2.57
C ILE A 49 6.35 -9.41 1.92
N VAL A 50 6.43 -9.64 0.62
CA VAL A 50 7.59 -9.23 -0.18
C VAL A 50 7.12 -8.18 -1.17
N LEU A 51 7.73 -6.99 -1.14
CA LEU A 51 7.35 -5.87 -2.00
C LEU A 51 8.01 -6.07 -3.37
N LEU A 52 7.20 -6.27 -4.41
CA LEU A 52 7.69 -6.50 -5.77
C LEU A 52 7.82 -5.19 -6.53
N GLU A 53 6.77 -4.36 -6.46
CA GLU A 53 6.71 -3.10 -7.20
C GLU A 53 5.81 -2.13 -6.44
N TYR A 54 6.11 -0.83 -6.54
CA TYR A 54 5.20 0.21 -6.10
C TYR A 54 5.27 1.40 -7.06
N CYS A 55 4.14 2.07 -7.26
CA CYS A 55 4.06 3.25 -8.11
C CYS A 55 3.11 4.28 -7.48
N LEU A 56 3.58 5.53 -7.41
CA LEU A 56 2.77 6.68 -7.04
C LEU A 56 2.43 7.47 -8.30
N ASP A 57 1.22 7.29 -8.80
CA ASP A 57 0.69 8.05 -9.92
C ASP A 57 0.22 9.42 -9.43
N LYS A 58 0.51 10.46 -10.20
CA LYS A 58 0.20 11.85 -9.83
C LYS A 58 -1.08 12.38 -10.50
N LYS A 59 -1.60 11.71 -11.54
CA LYS A 59 -2.82 12.13 -12.27
C LYS A 59 -3.53 10.94 -12.95
N PRO A 60 -4.58 10.35 -12.31
CA PRO A 60 -5.12 10.68 -10.99
C PRO A 60 -4.17 10.22 -9.87
N LEU A 61 -4.16 10.96 -8.76
CA LEU A 61 -3.40 10.60 -7.55
C LEU A 61 -3.82 9.20 -7.09
N SER A 62 -2.91 8.24 -7.24
CA SER A 62 -3.14 6.84 -6.88
C SER A 62 -1.84 6.13 -6.53
N VAL A 63 -1.93 5.13 -5.66
CA VAL A 63 -0.83 4.27 -5.26
C VAL A 63 -1.13 2.85 -5.69
N SER A 64 -0.20 2.25 -6.40
CA SER A 64 -0.23 0.83 -6.73
C SER A 64 0.90 0.15 -5.96
N ILE A 65 0.59 -0.90 -5.23
CA ILE A 65 1.52 -1.70 -4.44
C ILE A 65 1.32 -3.15 -4.86
N LYS A 66 2.37 -3.73 -5.44
CA LYS A 66 2.43 -5.13 -5.82
C LYS A 66 3.35 -5.87 -4.88
N THR A 67 2.85 -6.97 -4.35
CA THR A 67 3.51 -7.80 -3.35
C THR A 67 3.28 -9.26 -3.68
N LYS A 68 4.05 -10.12 -3.03
CA LYS A 68 3.77 -11.56 -2.96
C LYS A 68 3.80 -12.01 -1.51
N ASN A 69 3.25 -13.19 -1.25
CA ASN A 69 3.45 -13.84 0.02
C ASN A 69 4.94 -14.11 0.26
N PRO A 70 5.43 -13.91 1.49
CA PRO A 70 6.74 -14.39 1.88
C PRO A 70 6.73 -15.91 1.82
N ASP A 71 7.72 -16.48 1.14
CA ASP A 71 7.92 -17.93 0.95
C ASP A 71 8.22 -18.62 2.28
#